data_AF-A0A8T0FFU3-F1
#
_entry.id   AF-A0A8T0FFU3-F1
#
_cell.length_a   1.000
_cell.length_b   1.000
_cell.length_c   1.000
_cell.angle_alpha   90.00
_cell.angle_beta   90.00
_cell.angle_gamma   90.00
#
_symmetry.space_group_name_H-M   'P 1'
#
loop_
_entity.id
_entity.type
_entity.pdbx_description
1 polymer ?
#
loop_
_entity_poly.entity_id
_entity_poly.type
_entity_poly.pdbx_seq_one_letter_code
_entity_poly.pdbx_strand_id
1 'polypeptide(L)'
;MDTTRRKAKMIANENLKHQQIEKCEEKLKKKKKTPPPRQCYGPECVRAARDNSKYCSDECGIRLGKNRILEILPTRLQQRKILPCAADESSRRKLAHVRQQQKIIQKKLEQVDTKISQLLQLVQKSKSSIKDMVYLDDFEEECSALDCKLCGAEIPTRIIVKHLESCYKKQERRLLLTGTTTKPDDEEWNIFCNQKMGRQGFCKQLRVLCPFHNKDTRNEDEPCGYPLQMNLSQCEGKFCGRSIKNCSRHPSCWEDIFRAEFDMEKLQLLQKLSELEREEVQLRRDMAARGNLVALMLHNTIVH
;
A
#
# COMPACT_ATOMS: atom_id res chain seq x y z
N MET A 1 -55.38 56.43 -21.54
CA MET A 1 -54.45 56.47 -20.37
C MET A 1 -53.09 55.81 -20.63
N ASP A 2 -52.73 55.45 -21.87
CA ASP A 2 -51.59 54.55 -22.14
C ASP A 2 -50.32 55.25 -22.68
N THR A 3 -50.42 56.52 -23.09
CA THR A 3 -49.32 57.30 -23.70
C THR A 3 -48.41 57.97 -22.66
N THR A 4 -48.98 58.45 -21.55
CA THR A 4 -48.24 59.02 -20.41
C THR A 4 -47.38 57.98 -19.70
N ARG A 5 -47.90 56.75 -19.55
CA ARG A 5 -47.15 55.63 -18.96
C ARG A 5 -45.97 55.18 -19.83
N ARG A 6 -46.10 55.23 -21.16
CA ARG A 6 -45.00 54.95 -22.09
C ARG A 6 -43.91 56.01 -22.06
N LYS A 7 -44.27 57.31 -22.05
CA LYS A 7 -43.30 58.41 -21.91
C LYS A 7 -42.55 58.36 -20.58
N ALA A 8 -43.25 58.09 -19.47
CA ALA A 8 -42.61 57.93 -18.15
C ALA A 8 -41.61 56.75 -18.11
N LYS A 9 -41.94 55.63 -18.77
CA LYS A 9 -41.01 54.48 -18.90
C LYS A 9 -39.79 54.80 -19.77
N MET A 10 -39.93 55.59 -20.84
CA MET A 10 -38.78 55.99 -21.66
C MET A 10 -37.82 56.90 -20.89
N ILE A 11 -38.34 57.90 -20.17
CA ILE A 11 -37.52 58.81 -19.35
C ILE A 11 -36.81 58.05 -18.22
N ALA A 12 -37.50 57.10 -17.57
CA ALA A 12 -36.89 56.25 -16.55
C ALA A 12 -35.76 55.37 -17.12
N ASN A 13 -35.90 54.88 -18.36
CA ASN A 13 -34.89 54.06 -19.03
C ASN A 13 -33.68 54.91 -19.49
N GLU A 14 -33.90 56.15 -19.93
CA GLU A 14 -32.82 57.09 -20.24
C GLU A 14 -32.05 57.53 -19.00
N ASN A 15 -32.74 57.77 -17.88
CA ASN A 15 -32.10 58.07 -16.60
C ASN A 15 -31.30 56.86 -16.07
N LEU A 16 -31.81 55.64 -16.25
CA LEU A 16 -31.06 54.42 -15.90
C LEU A 16 -29.80 54.27 -16.76
N LYS A 17 -29.88 54.60 -18.05
CA LYS A 17 -28.73 54.60 -18.95
C LYS A 17 -27.71 55.67 -18.57
N HIS A 18 -28.14 56.89 -18.25
CA HIS A 18 -27.26 57.96 -17.76
C HIS A 18 -26.56 57.57 -16.45
N GLN A 19 -27.30 57.03 -15.48
CA GLN A 19 -26.71 56.53 -14.23
C GLN A 19 -25.73 55.38 -14.46
N GLN A 20 -25.97 54.50 -15.45
CA GLN A 20 -25.02 53.44 -15.80
C GLN A 20 -23.75 53.99 -16.47
N ILE A 21 -23.88 55.01 -17.32
CA ILE A 21 -22.74 55.69 -17.95
C ILE A 21 -21.90 56.41 -16.89
N GLU A 22 -22.51 57.22 -16.03
CA GLU A 22 -21.80 57.91 -14.93
C GLU A 22 -21.09 56.92 -14.00
N LYS A 23 -21.72 55.79 -13.68
CA LYS A 23 -21.12 54.74 -12.83
C LYS A 23 -19.96 54.01 -13.55
N CYS A 24 -20.00 53.89 -14.87
CA CYS A 24 -18.88 53.40 -15.68
C CYS A 24 -17.75 54.42 -15.78
N GLU A 25 -18.07 55.71 -15.93
CA GLU A 25 -17.11 56.80 -15.93
C GLU A 25 -16.42 56.99 -14.58
N GLU A 26 -17.16 56.87 -13.47
CA GLU A 26 -16.59 56.85 -12.11
C GLU A 26 -15.68 55.64 -11.88
N LYS A 27 -16.04 54.46 -12.41
CA LYS A 27 -15.16 53.28 -12.39
C LYS A 27 -13.90 53.49 -13.22
N LEU A 28 -13.99 54.19 -14.35
CA LEU A 28 -12.83 54.59 -15.17
C LEU A 28 -11.96 55.65 -14.46
N LYS A 29 -12.57 56.63 -13.79
CA LYS A 29 -11.88 57.65 -12.99
C LYS A 29 -11.19 57.06 -11.76
N LYS A 30 -11.80 56.07 -11.10
CA LYS A 30 -11.17 55.29 -10.00
C LYS A 30 -10.02 54.41 -10.49
N LYS A 31 -10.07 53.89 -11.72
CA LYS A 31 -8.94 53.17 -12.37
C LYS A 31 -7.76 54.08 -12.74
N LYS A 32 -7.97 55.40 -12.90
CA LYS A 32 -6.94 56.37 -13.31
C LYS A 32 -6.17 57.04 -12.16
N LYS A 33 -6.47 56.74 -10.89
CA LYS A 33 -5.61 57.15 -9.77
C LYS A 33 -4.41 56.19 -9.70
N THR A 34 -3.44 56.39 -10.59
CA THR A 34 -2.15 55.74 -10.46
C THR A 34 -1.55 56.17 -9.12
N PRO A 35 -1.16 55.22 -8.25
CA PRO A 35 -0.43 55.58 -7.03
C PRO A 35 0.82 56.36 -7.43
N PRO A 36 1.30 57.31 -6.59
CA PRO A 36 2.50 58.07 -6.89
C PRO A 36 3.66 57.11 -7.23
N PRO A 37 4.52 57.46 -8.21
CA PRO A 37 5.57 56.57 -8.69
C PRO A 37 6.47 56.16 -7.52
N ARG A 38 6.42 54.87 -7.17
CA ARG A 38 7.22 54.30 -6.09
C ARG A 38 8.62 54.00 -6.62
N GLN A 39 9.65 54.21 -5.80
CA GLN A 39 11.00 53.77 -6.14
C GLN A 39 11.04 52.24 -6.25
N CYS A 40 11.75 51.74 -7.26
CA CYS A 40 12.01 50.32 -7.47
C CYS A 40 12.75 49.71 -6.27
N TYR A 41 12.34 48.52 -5.82
CA TYR A 41 13.00 47.82 -4.71
C TYR A 41 14.32 47.13 -5.09
N GLY A 42 14.85 47.39 -6.28
CA GLY A 42 16.09 46.78 -6.74
C GLY A 42 17.26 47.36 -5.95
N PRO A 43 18.29 46.55 -5.62
CA PRO A 43 19.47 47.07 -4.94
C PRO A 43 20.06 48.21 -5.78
N GLU A 44 20.34 49.35 -5.12
CA GLU A 44 20.90 50.58 -5.72
C GLU A 44 20.04 51.19 -6.86
N CYS A 45 18.78 50.79 -7.01
CA CYS A 45 17.92 51.28 -8.08
C CYS A 45 17.14 52.54 -7.66
N VAL A 46 17.36 53.64 -8.38
CA VAL A 46 16.62 54.90 -8.20
C VAL A 46 15.45 55.08 -9.18
N ARG A 47 15.25 54.13 -10.11
CA ARG A 47 14.18 54.20 -11.11
C ARG A 47 12.80 53.99 -10.48
N ALA A 48 11.77 54.58 -11.08
CA ALA A 48 10.38 54.32 -10.71
C ALA A 48 9.98 52.88 -11.06
N ALA A 49 9.19 52.24 -10.18
CA ALA A 49 8.61 50.93 -10.42
C ALA A 49 7.53 50.99 -11.53
N ARG A 50 7.34 49.90 -12.26
CA ARG A 50 6.24 49.78 -13.25
C ARG A 50 4.89 49.78 -12.54
N ASP A 51 3.84 50.17 -13.26
CA ASP A 51 2.48 50.07 -12.77
C ASP A 51 2.16 48.62 -12.34
N ASN A 52 1.59 48.47 -11.14
CA ASN A 52 1.30 47.18 -10.49
C ASN A 52 2.52 46.28 -10.21
N SER A 53 3.75 46.80 -10.27
CA SER A 53 4.97 46.08 -9.92
C SER A 53 5.73 46.77 -8.79
N LYS A 54 6.58 46.00 -8.09
CA LYS A 54 7.56 46.54 -7.14
C LYS A 54 8.88 46.93 -7.80
N TYR A 55 9.03 46.61 -9.09
CA TYR A 55 10.30 46.71 -9.82
C TYR A 55 10.14 47.49 -11.12
N CYS A 56 11.20 48.19 -11.54
CA CYS A 56 11.27 48.85 -12.84
C CYS A 56 11.54 47.87 -13.99
N SER A 57 12.14 46.72 -13.70
CA SER A 57 12.41 45.63 -14.63
C SER A 57 12.47 44.28 -13.91
N ASP A 58 12.29 43.19 -14.68
CA ASP A 58 12.37 41.82 -14.16
C ASP A 58 13.78 41.55 -13.63
N GLU A 59 14.79 42.11 -14.29
CA GLU A 59 16.19 42.03 -13.87
C GLU A 59 16.42 42.63 -12.48
N CYS A 60 15.78 43.77 -12.15
CA CYS A 60 15.88 44.34 -10.80
C CYS A 60 15.22 43.44 -9.74
N GLY A 61 14.10 42.78 -10.08
CA GLY A 61 13.46 41.81 -9.20
C GLY A 61 14.30 40.54 -9.00
N ILE A 62 14.85 39.99 -10.09
CA ILE A 62 15.74 38.81 -10.06
C ILE A 62 17.00 39.10 -9.27
N ARG A 63 17.61 40.28 -9.45
CA ARG A 63 18.83 40.69 -8.73
C ARG A 63 18.59 40.79 -7.22
N LEU A 64 17.49 41.42 -6.80
CA LEU A 64 17.10 41.44 -5.39
C LEU A 64 16.86 40.03 -4.84
N GLY A 65 16.16 39.18 -5.59
CA GLY A 65 15.92 37.78 -5.22
C GLY A 65 17.22 36.99 -5.06
N LYS A 66 18.18 37.17 -5.98
CA LYS A 66 19.50 36.54 -5.94
C LYS A 66 20.28 36.98 -4.70
N ASN A 67 20.35 38.28 -4.40
CA ASN A 67 21.04 38.79 -3.22
C ASN A 67 20.45 38.20 -1.93
N ARG A 68 19.12 38.19 -1.81
CA ARG A 68 18.43 37.58 -0.67
C ARG A 68 18.76 36.09 -0.52
N ILE A 69 18.81 35.33 -1.61
CA ILE A 69 19.19 33.91 -1.56
C ILE A 69 20.63 33.78 -1.06
N LEU A 70 21.57 34.56 -1.62
CA LEU A 70 22.99 34.47 -1.25
C LEU A 70 23.26 34.89 0.21
N GLU A 71 22.51 35.86 0.73
CA GLU A 71 22.66 36.34 2.10
C GLU A 71 21.96 35.43 3.13
N ILE A 72 20.73 34.99 2.84
CA ILE A 72 19.88 34.30 3.82
C ILE A 72 20.13 32.79 3.82
N LEU A 73 20.31 32.18 2.64
CA LEU A 73 20.34 30.73 2.51
C LEU A 73 21.51 30.06 3.26
N PRO A 74 22.76 30.56 3.20
CA PRO A 74 23.88 29.92 3.87
C PRO A 74 23.65 29.80 5.39
N THR A 75 23.17 30.88 6.00
CA THR A 75 22.86 30.94 7.44
C THR A 75 21.77 29.93 7.80
N ARG A 76 20.70 29.84 7.01
CA ARG A 76 19.61 28.87 7.26
C ARG A 76 20.04 27.42 7.06
N LEU A 77 20.91 27.15 6.08
CA LEU A 77 21.50 25.82 5.87
C LEU A 77 22.36 25.40 7.07
N GLN A 78 23.18 26.31 7.59
CA GLN A 78 23.99 26.05 8.79
C GLN A 78 23.11 25.82 10.02
N GLN A 79 22.12 26.67 10.26
CA GLN A 79 21.17 26.52 11.36
C GLN A 79 20.45 25.17 11.32
N ARG A 80 19.99 24.72 10.14
CA ARG A 80 19.33 23.41 10.00
C ARG A 80 20.26 22.23 10.30
N LYS A 81 21.57 22.35 10.02
CA LYS A 81 22.54 21.30 10.37
C LYS A 81 22.72 21.19 11.89
N ILE A 82 22.69 22.32 12.60
CA ILE A 82 22.91 22.40 14.05
C ILE A 82 21.63 22.03 14.82
N LEU A 83 20.49 22.56 14.39
CA LEU A 83 19.19 22.40 15.03
C LEU A 83 18.23 21.70 14.07
N PRO A 84 18.15 20.36 14.11
CA PRO A 84 17.09 19.67 13.40
C PRO A 84 15.72 20.13 13.90
N CYS A 85 14.77 20.37 12.99
CA CYS A 85 13.43 20.75 13.41
C CYS A 85 12.74 19.57 14.13
N ALA A 86 11.82 19.87 15.06
CA ALA A 86 11.06 18.86 15.79
C ALA A 86 10.30 17.90 14.85
N ALA A 87 9.86 18.40 13.69
CA ALA A 87 9.25 17.57 12.64
C ALA A 87 10.25 16.58 12.02
N ASP A 88 11.51 16.97 11.81
CA ASP A 88 12.57 16.09 11.32
C ASP A 88 12.98 15.05 12.37
N GLU A 89 13.00 15.41 13.65
CA GLU A 89 13.19 14.43 14.73
C GLU A 89 12.04 13.42 14.81
N SER A 90 10.79 13.88 14.76
CA SER A 90 9.62 13.01 14.75
C SER A 90 9.65 12.05 13.55
N SER A 91 9.94 12.56 12.35
CA SER A 91 10.11 11.71 11.15
C SER A 91 11.27 10.73 11.29
N ARG A 92 12.40 11.10 11.91
CA ARG A 92 13.50 10.17 12.17
C ARG A 92 13.12 9.06 13.14
N ARG A 93 12.39 9.38 14.21
CA ARG A 93 11.88 8.37 15.16
C ARG A 93 10.92 7.40 14.48
N LYS A 94 9.97 7.92 13.69
CA LYS A 94 9.07 7.10 12.87
C LYS A 94 9.83 6.23 11.87
N LEU A 95 10.82 6.79 11.18
CA LEU A 95 11.67 6.06 10.24
C LEU A 95 12.43 4.91 10.92
N ALA A 96 12.98 5.15 12.11
CA ALA A 96 13.65 4.11 12.89
C ALA A 96 12.66 3.00 13.29
N HIS A 97 11.45 3.36 13.70
CA HIS A 97 10.39 2.40 14.03
C HIS A 97 9.97 1.56 12.82
N VAL A 98 9.71 2.19 11.67
CA VAL A 98 9.37 1.51 10.41
C VAL A 98 10.45 0.51 10.02
N ARG A 99 11.74 0.90 10.08
CA ARG A 99 12.87 0.01 9.79
C ARG A 99 12.96 -1.17 10.77
N GLN A 100 12.66 -0.94 12.04
CA GLN A 100 12.62 -2.01 13.02
C GLN A 100 11.49 -2.99 12.70
N GLN A 101 10.30 -2.50 12.35
CA GLN A 101 9.17 -3.34 11.93
C GLN A 101 9.50 -4.14 10.66
N GLN A 102 10.16 -3.54 9.67
CA GLN A 102 10.63 -4.24 8.46
C GLN A 102 11.53 -5.42 8.83
N LYS A 103 12.52 -5.22 9.72
CA LYS A 103 13.41 -6.31 10.19
C LYS A 103 12.66 -7.42 10.91
N ILE A 104 11.63 -7.08 11.71
CA ILE A 104 10.81 -8.06 12.41
C ILE A 104 10.02 -8.91 11.40
N ILE A 105 9.43 -8.29 10.39
CA ILE A 105 8.67 -8.98 9.35
C ILE A 105 9.58 -9.88 8.52
N GLN A 106 10.78 -9.42 8.15
CA GLN A 106 11.78 -10.24 7.46
C GLN A 106 12.13 -11.50 8.24
N LYS A 107 12.38 -11.39 9.55
CA LYS A 107 12.61 -12.56 10.42
C LYS A 107 11.40 -13.51 10.47
N LYS A 108 10.17 -12.97 10.45
CA LYS A 108 8.96 -13.81 10.40
C LYS A 108 8.84 -14.55 9.06
N LEU A 109 9.20 -13.92 7.95
CA LEU A 109 9.25 -14.59 6.64
C LEU A 109 10.22 -15.77 6.65
N GLU A 110 11.42 -15.60 7.21
CA GLU A 110 12.41 -16.68 7.39
C GLU A 110 11.85 -17.84 8.24
N GLN A 111 11.08 -17.52 9.29
CA GLN A 111 10.42 -18.52 10.12
C GLN A 111 9.35 -19.31 9.33
N VAL A 112 8.56 -18.64 8.49
CA VAL A 112 7.58 -19.30 7.62
C VAL A 112 8.27 -20.21 6.61
N ASP A 113 9.37 -19.77 6.00
CA ASP A 113 10.16 -20.60 5.07
C ASP A 113 10.77 -21.83 5.76
N THR A 114 11.14 -21.70 7.03
CA THR A 114 11.58 -22.82 7.87
C THR A 114 10.44 -23.81 8.12
N LYS A 115 9.23 -23.33 8.47
CA LYS A 115 8.04 -24.19 8.66
C LYS A 115 7.68 -24.93 7.38
N ILE A 116 7.74 -24.25 6.23
CA ILE A 116 7.54 -24.83 4.90
C ILE A 116 8.54 -25.96 4.65
N SER A 117 9.82 -25.72 4.93
CA SER A 117 10.87 -26.73 4.74
C SER A 117 10.67 -27.94 5.64
N GLN A 118 10.27 -27.72 6.90
CA GLN A 118 9.91 -28.78 7.83
C GLN A 118 8.72 -29.60 7.35
N LEU A 119 7.67 -28.95 6.83
CA LEU A 119 6.52 -29.63 6.23
C LEU A 119 6.96 -30.55 5.09
N LEU A 120 7.77 -30.06 4.15
CA LEU A 120 8.26 -30.87 3.03
C LEU A 120 9.06 -32.10 3.50
N GLN A 121 9.91 -31.93 4.53
CA GLN A 121 10.64 -33.05 5.13
C GLN A 121 9.72 -34.08 5.80
N LEU A 122 8.66 -33.63 6.47
CA LEU A 122 7.68 -34.54 7.10
C LEU A 122 6.91 -35.34 6.06
N VAL A 123 6.53 -34.72 4.95
CA VAL A 123 5.87 -35.39 3.82
C VAL A 123 6.77 -36.44 3.20
N GLN A 124 8.07 -36.15 3.07
CA GLN A 124 9.02 -37.13 2.60
C GLN A 124 9.18 -38.30 3.59
N LYS A 125 9.26 -38.01 4.90
CA LYS A 125 9.35 -39.02 5.96
C LYS A 125 8.10 -39.90 6.04
N SER A 126 6.91 -39.32 5.88
CA SER A 126 5.66 -40.08 5.90
C SER A 126 5.62 -41.07 4.74
N LYS A 127 5.96 -40.62 3.52
CA LYS A 127 6.03 -41.47 2.33
C LYS A 127 7.05 -42.61 2.46
N SER A 128 8.22 -42.35 3.06
CA SER A 128 9.21 -43.41 3.27
C SER A 128 8.82 -44.39 4.39
N SER A 129 8.25 -43.90 5.49
CA SER A 129 7.93 -44.71 6.67
C SER A 129 6.74 -45.65 6.48
N ILE A 130 5.79 -45.29 5.62
CA ILE A 130 4.56 -46.07 5.44
C ILE A 130 4.74 -47.19 4.41
N LYS A 131 5.81 -47.13 3.60
CA LYS A 131 6.16 -48.19 2.65
C LYS A 131 6.42 -49.55 3.34
N ASP A 132 6.70 -49.54 4.64
CA ASP A 132 7.06 -50.71 5.45
C ASP A 132 5.94 -51.18 6.42
N MET A 133 4.75 -50.55 6.41
CA MET A 133 3.68 -50.82 7.38
C MET A 133 2.52 -51.62 6.78
N VAL A 134 2.15 -52.74 7.42
CA VAL A 134 0.97 -53.55 7.08
C VAL A 134 -0.28 -52.91 7.70
N TYR A 135 -1.31 -52.72 6.86
CA TYR A 135 -2.58 -52.09 7.23
C TYR A 135 -3.32 -52.93 8.29
N LEU A 136 -3.49 -52.39 9.50
CA LEU A 136 -4.41 -52.92 10.49
C LEU A 136 -5.67 -52.05 10.49
N ASP A 137 -6.78 -52.66 10.11
CA ASP A 137 -8.08 -52.03 9.91
C ASP A 137 -8.87 -52.05 11.23
N ASP A 138 -8.46 -51.18 12.18
CA ASP A 138 -9.22 -51.01 13.43
C ASP A 138 -10.28 -49.91 13.27
N PHE A 139 -11.55 -50.37 13.32
CA PHE A 139 -12.76 -49.57 13.29
C PHE A 139 -12.95 -48.75 14.57
N GLU A 140 -13.20 -47.44 14.41
CA GLU A 140 -14.26 -46.69 15.09
C GLU A 140 -14.39 -45.29 14.45
N GLU A 141 -15.58 -45.04 13.91
CA GLU A 141 -15.91 -43.97 12.97
C GLU A 141 -16.56 -42.78 13.69
N GLU A 142 -15.73 -41.85 14.18
CA GLU A 142 -16.16 -40.49 14.49
C GLU A 142 -15.58 -39.54 13.44
N CYS A 143 -16.47 -38.87 12.70
CA CYS A 143 -16.08 -37.81 11.78
C CYS A 143 -15.57 -36.61 12.60
N SER A 144 -14.26 -36.36 12.54
CA SER A 144 -13.69 -35.16 13.16
C SER A 144 -14.08 -33.90 12.37
N ALA A 145 -14.33 -32.80 13.07
CA ALA A 145 -14.42 -31.47 12.48
C ALA A 145 -13.08 -30.74 12.71
N LEU A 146 -12.65 -29.97 11.73
CA LEU A 146 -11.45 -29.14 11.78
C LEU A 146 -11.84 -27.68 11.75
N ASP A 147 -11.12 -26.85 12.50
CA ASP A 147 -11.33 -25.41 12.51
C ASP A 147 -10.59 -24.75 11.33
N CYS A 148 -11.32 -23.98 10.52
CA CYS A 148 -10.71 -23.19 9.46
C CYS A 148 -9.99 -21.97 10.05
N LYS A 149 -8.66 -21.91 9.97
CA LYS A 149 -7.86 -20.79 10.52
C LYS A 149 -8.16 -19.42 9.88
N LEU A 150 -8.83 -19.39 8.73
CA LEU A 150 -9.20 -18.16 8.03
C LEU A 150 -10.53 -17.56 8.49
N CYS A 151 -11.55 -18.41 8.69
CA CYS A 151 -12.91 -17.96 9.02
C CYS A 151 -13.38 -18.38 10.41
N GLY A 152 -12.61 -19.22 11.11
CA GLY A 152 -12.94 -19.76 12.43
C GLY A 152 -14.08 -20.77 12.46
N ALA A 153 -14.64 -21.14 11.30
CA ALA A 153 -15.72 -22.13 11.26
C ALA A 153 -15.20 -23.54 11.52
N GLU A 154 -15.98 -24.34 12.25
CA GLU A 154 -15.77 -25.78 12.40
C GLU A 154 -16.36 -26.51 11.19
N ILE A 155 -15.53 -27.32 10.53
CA ILE A 155 -15.84 -27.88 9.23
C ILE A 155 -15.54 -29.37 9.25
N PRO A 156 -16.49 -30.23 8.85
CA PRO A 156 -16.24 -31.65 8.74
C PRO A 156 -15.05 -31.94 7.82
N THR A 157 -14.16 -32.84 8.23
CA THR A 157 -12.93 -33.20 7.49
C THR A 157 -13.21 -33.54 6.02
N ARG A 158 -14.36 -34.15 5.70
CA ARG A 158 -14.74 -34.53 4.32
C ARG A 158 -14.91 -33.34 3.36
N ILE A 159 -15.26 -32.15 3.86
CA ILE A 159 -15.53 -30.96 3.03
C ILE A 159 -14.55 -29.82 3.25
N ILE A 160 -13.54 -30.00 4.11
CA ILE A 160 -12.58 -28.95 4.48
C ILE A 160 -11.86 -28.37 3.26
N VAL A 161 -11.47 -29.21 2.30
CA VAL A 161 -10.76 -28.79 1.08
C VAL A 161 -11.60 -27.82 0.26
N LYS A 162 -12.85 -28.19 -0.04
CA LYS A 162 -13.79 -27.34 -0.80
C LYS A 162 -14.09 -26.03 -0.06
N HIS A 163 -14.18 -26.09 1.26
CA HIS A 163 -14.33 -24.87 2.05
C HIS A 163 -13.08 -23.99 1.91
N LEU A 164 -11.88 -24.55 2.08
CA LEU A 164 -10.63 -23.81 2.02
C LEU A 164 -10.45 -23.15 0.65
N GLU A 165 -10.70 -23.85 -0.45
CA GLU A 165 -10.73 -23.25 -1.80
C GLU A 165 -11.64 -22.02 -1.88
N SER A 166 -12.87 -22.12 -1.36
CA SER A 166 -13.84 -21.02 -1.35
C SER A 166 -13.43 -19.89 -0.38
N CYS A 167 -12.87 -20.24 0.78
CA CYS A 167 -12.47 -19.31 1.82
C CYS A 167 -11.22 -18.52 1.44
N TYR A 168 -10.19 -19.19 0.90
CA TYR A 168 -9.01 -18.55 0.33
C TYR A 168 -9.40 -17.61 -0.82
N LYS A 169 -10.29 -18.02 -1.72
CA LYS A 169 -10.79 -17.15 -2.80
C LYS A 169 -11.57 -15.93 -2.28
N LYS A 170 -12.25 -16.02 -1.13
CA LYS A 170 -12.84 -14.85 -0.45
C LYS A 170 -11.74 -13.94 0.11
N GLN A 171 -10.69 -14.51 0.71
CA GLN A 171 -9.60 -13.75 1.29
C GLN A 171 -8.71 -13.06 0.24
N GLU A 172 -8.41 -13.73 -0.88
CA GLU A 172 -7.69 -13.14 -2.03
C GLU A 172 -8.40 -11.89 -2.55
N ARG A 173 -9.74 -11.93 -2.65
CA ARG A 173 -10.55 -10.76 -3.04
C ARG A 173 -10.46 -9.62 -2.04
N ARG A 174 -10.38 -9.93 -0.74
CA ARG A 174 -10.22 -8.93 0.33
C ARG A 174 -8.83 -8.28 0.33
N LEU A 175 -7.79 -9.04 -0.02
CA LEU A 175 -6.40 -8.58 -0.05
C LEU A 175 -6.06 -7.74 -1.31
N LEU A 176 -7.03 -7.42 -2.17
CA LEU A 176 -6.86 -6.60 -3.39
C LEU A 176 -5.73 -7.07 -4.32
N LEU A 177 -5.31 -8.33 -4.23
CA LEU A 177 -4.28 -8.93 -5.10
C LEU A 177 -4.74 -9.10 -6.56
N THR A 178 -6.02 -8.87 -6.82
CA THR A 178 -6.61 -8.85 -8.15
C THR A 178 -6.42 -7.50 -8.82
N GLY A 179 -5.29 -7.29 -9.52
CA GLY A 179 -5.20 -6.07 -10.36
C GLY A 179 -3.99 -5.84 -11.27
N THR A 180 -2.88 -6.57 -11.16
CA THR A 180 -1.74 -6.35 -12.06
C THR A 180 -1.85 -7.16 -13.36
N THR A 181 -1.72 -6.50 -14.51
CA THR A 181 -1.71 -7.09 -15.87
C THR A 181 -0.36 -7.72 -16.24
N THR A 182 0.64 -7.54 -15.39
CA THR A 182 1.99 -8.09 -15.53
C THR A 182 2.12 -9.37 -14.68
N LYS A 183 3.07 -10.26 -15.04
CA LYS A 183 3.53 -11.29 -14.11
C LYS A 183 3.84 -10.58 -12.79
N PRO A 184 3.21 -10.95 -11.66
CA PRO A 184 3.72 -10.50 -10.39
C PRO A 184 5.15 -11.03 -10.25
N ASP A 185 6.05 -10.24 -9.69
CA ASP A 185 7.45 -10.62 -9.39
C ASP A 185 7.47 -11.64 -8.22
N ASP A 186 6.80 -12.77 -8.43
CA ASP A 186 6.65 -13.87 -7.47
C ASP A 186 7.56 -15.04 -7.82
N GLU A 187 8.48 -14.90 -8.79
CA GLU A 187 9.45 -15.95 -9.12
C GLU A 187 10.27 -16.34 -7.87
N GLU A 188 10.53 -15.38 -6.97
CA GLU A 188 11.24 -15.62 -5.71
C GLU A 188 10.38 -16.36 -4.66
N TRP A 189 9.06 -16.11 -4.63
CA TRP A 189 8.20 -16.56 -3.52
C TRP A 189 7.29 -17.74 -3.87
N ASN A 190 6.97 -17.92 -5.15
CA ASN A 190 6.25 -19.06 -5.72
C ASN A 190 4.92 -19.39 -5.02
N ILE A 191 4.19 -18.35 -4.58
CA ILE A 191 2.92 -18.45 -3.84
C ILE A 191 1.74 -18.72 -4.79
N PHE A 192 1.73 -18.07 -5.94
CA PHE A 192 0.62 -18.14 -6.90
C PHE A 192 0.91 -19.10 -8.05
N CYS A 193 -0.15 -19.62 -8.66
CA CYS A 193 -0.08 -20.55 -9.77
C CYS A 193 0.66 -19.96 -10.99
N ASN A 194 0.43 -18.68 -11.32
CA ASN A 194 1.08 -17.96 -12.41
C ASN A 194 1.01 -18.62 -13.81
N GLN A 195 0.16 -19.64 -13.99
CA GLN A 195 -0.07 -20.28 -15.29
C GLN A 195 -0.88 -19.35 -16.20
N LYS A 196 -0.47 -19.23 -17.46
CA LYS A 196 -1.11 -18.33 -18.45
C LYS A 196 -2.50 -18.82 -18.85
N MET A 197 -3.53 -18.04 -18.55
CA MET A 197 -4.94 -18.30 -18.86
C MET A 197 -5.35 -17.66 -20.20
N GLY A 198 -4.70 -18.08 -21.30
CA GLY A 198 -5.03 -17.61 -22.64
C GLY A 198 -4.96 -16.09 -22.80
N ARG A 199 -6.09 -15.45 -23.14
CA ARG A 199 -6.21 -13.97 -23.31
C ARG A 199 -6.47 -13.20 -22.00
N GLN A 200 -6.73 -13.88 -20.88
CA GLN A 200 -7.18 -13.27 -19.61
C GLN A 200 -6.05 -13.03 -18.59
N GLY A 201 -4.78 -13.16 -18.99
CA GLY A 201 -3.62 -12.94 -18.11
C GLY A 201 -3.14 -14.22 -17.40
N PHE A 202 -2.52 -14.07 -16.23
CA PHE A 202 -1.96 -15.18 -15.44
C PHE A 202 -2.90 -15.59 -14.29
N CYS A 203 -2.92 -16.87 -13.93
CA CYS A 203 -3.70 -17.39 -12.82
C CYS A 203 -3.13 -16.92 -11.47
N LYS A 204 -3.93 -16.19 -10.69
CA LYS A 204 -3.54 -15.64 -9.38
C LYS A 204 -4.10 -16.41 -8.18
N GLN A 205 -4.54 -17.65 -8.40
CA GLN A 205 -4.92 -18.52 -7.28
C GLN A 205 -3.65 -19.04 -6.60
N LEU A 206 -3.71 -19.32 -5.30
CA LEU A 206 -2.68 -20.08 -4.60
C LEU A 206 -2.26 -21.32 -5.41
N ARG A 207 -0.96 -21.52 -5.58
CA ARG A 207 -0.41 -22.60 -6.40
C ARG A 207 -0.88 -23.97 -5.92
N VAL A 208 -0.84 -24.21 -4.61
CA VAL A 208 -1.13 -25.52 -4.01
C VAL A 208 -2.62 -25.91 -3.99
N LEU A 209 -3.52 -24.94 -4.06
CA LEU A 209 -4.97 -25.17 -4.08
C LEU A 209 -5.63 -24.61 -5.35
N CYS A 210 -4.88 -24.53 -6.45
CA CYS A 210 -5.42 -23.99 -7.70
C CYS A 210 -6.41 -24.99 -8.33
N PRO A 211 -7.73 -24.71 -8.36
CA PRO A 211 -8.71 -25.69 -8.83
C PRO A 211 -8.61 -25.98 -10.34
N PHE A 212 -7.91 -25.14 -11.09
CA PHE A 212 -7.76 -25.26 -12.54
C PHE A 212 -6.46 -25.94 -12.97
N HIS A 213 -5.37 -25.74 -12.23
CA HIS A 213 -4.02 -26.12 -12.68
C HIS A 213 -3.28 -27.02 -11.70
N ASN A 214 -3.81 -27.20 -10.48
CA ASN A 214 -3.29 -28.15 -9.51
C ASN A 214 -4.42 -29.10 -9.12
N LYS A 215 -4.76 -29.99 -10.05
CA LYS A 215 -5.73 -31.05 -9.79
C LYS A 215 -5.02 -32.12 -8.97
N ASP A 216 -5.62 -32.51 -7.85
CA ASP A 216 -5.07 -33.57 -7.00
C ASP A 216 -4.88 -34.85 -7.82
N THR A 217 -3.63 -35.30 -7.93
CA THR A 217 -3.24 -36.52 -8.64
C THR A 217 -2.94 -37.68 -7.69
N ARG A 218 -3.17 -37.51 -6.37
CA ARG A 218 -2.95 -38.57 -5.39
C ARG A 218 -3.85 -39.76 -5.69
N ASN A 219 -3.28 -40.97 -5.66
CA ASN A 219 -4.10 -42.17 -5.79
C ASN A 219 -4.91 -42.37 -4.52
N GLU A 220 -6.17 -42.70 -4.68
CA GLU A 220 -7.08 -42.87 -3.55
C GLU A 220 -6.67 -44.06 -2.63
N ASP A 221 -5.90 -45.02 -3.16
CA ASP A 221 -5.32 -46.15 -2.42
C ASP A 221 -3.96 -45.84 -1.77
N GLU A 222 -3.39 -44.64 -1.99
CA GLU A 222 -2.19 -44.21 -1.27
C GLU A 222 -2.48 -44.06 0.23
N PRO A 223 -1.47 -44.28 1.08
CA PRO A 223 -1.59 -44.03 2.50
C PRO A 223 -1.76 -42.53 2.78
N CYS A 224 -2.62 -42.20 3.73
CA CYS A 224 -2.92 -40.84 4.17
C CYS A 224 -1.67 -40.09 4.65
N GLY A 225 -0.80 -40.75 5.42
CA GLY A 225 0.48 -40.21 5.86
C GLY A 225 0.43 -39.00 6.77
N TYR A 226 -0.74 -38.67 7.31
CA TYR A 226 -0.92 -37.59 8.27
C TYR A 226 -0.09 -37.84 9.55
N PRO A 227 0.67 -36.85 10.06
CA PRO A 227 1.41 -36.99 11.30
C PRO A 227 0.45 -36.97 12.50
N LEU A 228 0.39 -38.06 13.27
CA LEU A 228 -0.52 -38.18 14.41
C LEU A 228 -0.12 -37.31 15.60
N GLN A 229 1.14 -36.83 15.61
CA GLN A 229 1.62 -35.77 16.49
C GLN A 229 1.89 -34.54 15.63
N MET A 230 1.25 -33.40 15.91
CA MET A 230 1.32 -32.22 15.04
C MET A 230 2.51 -31.28 15.31
N ASN A 231 3.50 -31.73 16.09
CA ASN A 231 4.71 -30.94 16.32
C ASN A 231 5.66 -31.11 15.14
N LEU A 232 5.59 -30.21 14.16
CA LEU A 232 6.38 -30.25 12.91
C LEU A 232 7.90 -30.44 13.14
N SER A 233 8.41 -30.03 14.30
CA SER A 233 9.81 -30.14 14.72
C SER A 233 10.16 -31.43 15.48
N GLN A 234 9.18 -32.16 16.03
CA GLN A 234 9.37 -33.27 16.97
C GLN A 234 8.54 -34.52 16.63
N CYS A 235 7.92 -34.63 15.45
CA CYS A 235 7.16 -35.82 15.07
C CYS A 235 8.02 -37.10 15.20
N GLU A 236 7.68 -37.97 16.16
CA GLU A 236 8.39 -39.24 16.46
C GLU A 236 8.11 -40.34 15.40
N GLY A 237 7.71 -39.97 14.18
CA GLY A 237 7.51 -40.90 13.08
C GLY A 237 6.20 -41.70 13.11
N LYS A 238 5.24 -41.33 13.96
CA LYS A 238 3.89 -41.94 13.95
C LYS A 238 3.01 -41.26 12.90
N PHE A 239 2.83 -41.93 11.77
CA PHE A 239 1.99 -41.47 10.67
C PHE A 239 0.72 -42.32 10.54
N CYS A 240 -0.33 -41.71 9.99
CA CYS A 240 -1.55 -42.42 9.62
C CYS A 240 -1.28 -43.36 8.44
N GLY A 241 -1.36 -44.66 8.69
CA GLY A 241 -1.19 -45.69 7.66
C GLY A 241 -2.47 -46.04 6.88
N ARG A 242 -3.63 -45.44 7.17
CA ARG A 242 -4.89 -45.75 6.43
C ARG A 242 -4.82 -45.24 5.00
N SER A 243 -5.50 -45.91 4.07
CA SER A 243 -5.67 -45.39 2.71
C SER A 243 -6.45 -44.07 2.73
N ILE A 244 -6.20 -43.22 1.74
CA ILE A 244 -6.90 -41.94 1.61
C ILE A 244 -8.43 -42.13 1.52
N LYS A 245 -8.92 -43.17 0.81
CA LYS A 245 -10.36 -43.52 0.76
C LYS A 245 -10.96 -43.78 2.14
N ASN A 246 -10.23 -44.51 2.98
CA ASN A 246 -10.75 -45.05 4.23
C ASN A 246 -10.40 -44.15 5.43
N CYS A 247 -9.71 -43.03 5.21
CA CYS A 247 -9.34 -42.08 6.25
C CYS A 247 -10.42 -41.00 6.41
N SER A 248 -11.31 -41.17 7.39
CA SER A 248 -12.36 -40.19 7.72
C SER A 248 -11.90 -39.08 8.68
N ARG A 249 -10.80 -39.30 9.41
CA ARG A 249 -10.29 -38.39 10.44
C ARG A 249 -9.39 -37.28 9.88
N HIS A 250 -8.65 -37.56 8.81
CA HIS A 250 -7.69 -36.62 8.22
C HIS A 250 -8.09 -36.23 6.80
N PRO A 251 -7.81 -34.99 6.37
CA PRO A 251 -8.05 -34.59 5.00
C PRO A 251 -7.05 -35.28 4.05
N SER A 252 -7.56 -35.70 2.89
CA SER A 252 -6.77 -36.40 1.86
C SER A 252 -5.55 -35.60 1.35
N CYS A 253 -5.64 -34.27 1.37
CA CYS A 253 -4.61 -33.35 0.91
C CYS A 253 -4.07 -32.46 2.05
N TRP A 254 -3.89 -33.02 3.25
CA TRP A 254 -3.41 -32.27 4.41
C TRP A 254 -2.12 -31.47 4.12
N GLU A 255 -1.20 -31.99 3.29
CA GLU A 255 0.02 -31.26 2.92
C GLU A 255 -0.29 -29.92 2.23
N ASP A 256 -1.24 -29.94 1.30
CA ASP A 256 -1.63 -28.76 0.52
C ASP A 256 -2.37 -27.76 1.40
N ILE A 257 -3.12 -28.24 2.40
CA ILE A 257 -3.80 -27.40 3.39
C ILE A 257 -2.77 -26.64 4.23
N PHE A 258 -1.81 -27.34 4.87
CA PHE A 258 -0.77 -26.67 5.66
C PHE A 258 0.10 -25.76 4.79
N ARG A 259 0.40 -26.19 3.56
CA ARG A 259 1.17 -25.37 2.63
C ARG A 259 0.41 -24.09 2.26
N ALA A 260 -0.89 -24.18 2.00
CA ALA A 260 -1.72 -23.01 1.72
C ALA A 260 -1.82 -22.06 2.92
N GLU A 261 -1.87 -22.60 4.14
CA GLU A 261 -1.85 -21.78 5.36
C GLU A 261 -0.54 -20.98 5.47
N PHE A 262 0.62 -21.63 5.28
CA PHE A 262 1.91 -20.94 5.31
C PHE A 262 2.08 -19.94 4.16
N ASP A 263 1.63 -20.28 2.96
CA ASP A 263 1.67 -19.37 1.81
C ASP A 263 0.80 -18.12 2.06
N MET A 264 -0.34 -18.26 2.75
CA MET A 264 -1.15 -17.13 3.17
C MET A 264 -0.53 -16.30 4.30
N GLU A 265 0.10 -16.92 5.28
CA GLU A 265 0.87 -16.21 6.31
C GLU A 265 1.98 -15.38 5.65
N LYS A 266 2.73 -15.99 4.72
CA LYS A 266 3.77 -15.35 3.92
C LYS A 266 3.24 -14.16 3.13
N LEU A 267 2.12 -14.34 2.42
CA LEU A 267 1.48 -13.30 1.63
C LEU A 267 1.07 -12.09 2.47
N GLN A 268 0.49 -12.31 3.65
CA GLN A 268 0.13 -11.24 4.58
C GLN A 268 1.36 -10.46 5.07
N LEU A 269 2.45 -11.18 5.39
CA LEU A 269 3.73 -10.58 5.79
C LEU A 269 4.34 -9.75 4.66
N LEU A 270 4.34 -10.25 3.42
CA LEU A 270 4.83 -9.53 2.24
C LEU A 270 4.02 -8.26 1.97
N GLN A 271 2.69 -8.33 2.07
CA GLN A 271 1.85 -7.15 1.94
C GLN A 271 2.22 -6.10 2.99
N LYS A 272 2.38 -6.52 4.25
CA LYS A 272 2.76 -5.62 5.34
C LYS A 272 4.14 -5.02 5.14
N LEU A 273 5.10 -5.78 4.62
CA LEU A 273 6.42 -5.27 4.26
C LEU A 273 6.32 -4.18 3.20
N SER A 274 5.53 -4.40 2.15
CA SER A 274 5.32 -3.40 1.08
C SER A 274 4.68 -2.09 1.58
N GLU A 275 3.77 -2.18 2.57
CA GLU A 275 3.18 -1.01 3.21
C GLU A 275 4.25 -0.19 3.95
N LEU A 276 5.10 -0.87 4.73
CA LEU A 276 6.18 -0.23 5.46
C LEU A 276 7.23 0.39 4.53
N GLU A 277 7.55 -0.25 3.42
CA GLU A 277 8.46 0.32 2.41
C GLU A 277 7.87 1.60 1.78
N ARG A 278 6.58 1.61 1.44
CA ARG A 278 5.90 2.82 0.98
C ARG A 278 5.92 3.92 2.03
N GLU A 279 5.65 3.58 3.31
CA GLU A 279 5.74 4.52 4.42
C GLU A 279 7.17 5.07 4.58
N GLU A 280 8.18 4.21 4.46
CA GLU A 280 9.59 4.60 4.56
C GLU A 280 9.98 5.60 3.45
N VAL A 281 9.56 5.31 2.21
CA VAL A 281 9.78 6.21 1.06
C VAL A 281 9.06 7.54 1.28
N GLN A 282 7.81 7.51 1.76
CA GLN A 282 7.06 8.73 2.03
C GLN A 282 7.74 9.58 3.11
N LEU A 283 8.15 8.98 4.23
CA LEU A 283 8.86 9.67 5.31
C LEU A 283 10.17 10.30 4.80
N ARG A 284 10.93 9.60 3.96
CA ARG A 284 12.14 10.14 3.33
C ARG A 284 11.83 11.32 2.42
N ARG A 285 10.77 11.24 1.59
CA ARG A 285 10.34 12.36 0.74
C ARG A 285 9.93 13.57 1.58
N ASP A 286 9.19 13.38 2.66
CA ASP A 286 8.76 14.47 3.54
C ASP A 286 9.96 15.15 4.21
N MET A 287 10.95 14.37 4.68
CA MET A 287 12.20 14.90 5.23
C MET A 287 13.03 15.67 4.19
N ALA A 288 13.07 15.18 2.94
CA ALA A 288 13.75 15.86 1.84
C ALA A 288 13.01 17.14 1.43
N ALA A 289 11.68 17.13 1.39
CA ALA A 289 10.83 18.27 1.06
C ALA A 289 11.02 19.41 2.07
N ARG A 290 11.12 19.11 3.37
CA ARG A 290 11.45 20.12 4.40
C ARG A 290 12.86 20.68 4.26
N GLY A 291 13.74 19.96 3.56
CA GLY A 291 15.10 20.38 3.28
C GLY A 291 15.32 21.10 1.96
N ASN A 292 14.27 21.30 1.17
CA ASN A 292 14.40 22.00 -0.10
C ASN A 292 14.59 23.51 0.12
N LEU A 293 15.14 24.18 -0.90
CA LEU A 293 15.44 25.61 -0.88
C LEU A 293 14.21 26.45 -0.48
N VAL A 294 13.04 26.13 -1.03
CA VAL A 294 11.82 26.90 -0.81
C VAL A 294 11.35 26.78 0.65
N ALA A 295 11.34 25.58 1.21
CA ALA A 295 10.96 25.32 2.60
C ALA A 295 11.92 26.02 3.57
N LEU A 296 13.23 25.97 3.29
CA LEU A 296 14.24 26.71 4.06
C LEU A 296 14.00 28.22 4.00
N MET A 297 13.55 28.76 2.87
CA MET A 297 13.31 30.20 2.70
C MET A 297 11.96 30.66 3.28
N LEU A 298 10.97 29.77 3.41
CA LEU A 298 9.63 30.11 3.91
C LEU A 298 9.42 29.78 5.40
N HIS A 299 10.11 28.79 5.93
CA HIS A 299 9.95 28.33 7.31
C HIS A 299 11.21 28.59 8.12
N ASN A 300 11.06 29.17 9.30
CA ASN A 300 12.14 29.36 10.26
C ASN A 300 11.77 28.67 11.57
N THR A 301 12.70 27.89 12.12
CA THR A 301 12.52 27.27 13.45
C THR A 301 13.12 28.23 14.47
N ILE A 302 12.27 28.87 15.27
CA ILE A 302 12.71 29.74 16.36
C ILE A 302 12.80 28.87 17.61
N VAL A 303 13.99 28.75 18.18
CA VAL A 303 14.17 28.15 19.51
C VAL A 303 13.86 29.26 20.52
N HIS A 304 12.85 29.02 21.36
CA HIS A 304 12.48 29.90 22.48
C HIS A 304 13.30 29.57 23.72
#